data_AF-A0A353RS56-F1
#
_entry.id   AF-A0A353RS56-F1
#
_cell.length_a   1.000
_cell.length_b   1.000
_cell.length_c   1.000
_cell.angle_alpha   90.00
_cell.angle_beta   90.00
_cell.angle_gamma   90.00
#
_symmetry.space_group_name_H-M   'P 1'
#
loop_
_entity.id
_entity.type
_entity.pdbx_description
1 polymer ?
#
loop_
_entity_poly.entity_id
_entity_poly.type
_entity_poly.pdbx_seq_one_letter_code
_entity_poly.pdbx_strand_id
1 'polypeptide(L)'
;RREIVLGPVLQPLGQVINPTNLNNLIELAQEREDPTSLESLLRVNLDLIRQAGYAMQRQGLALGSDMEAASKHLEKCLRQILDLENLDKKLGLSGKKIAPLLSKALQEIDPRAKFVLLIWNFLSNLAGPANEAENTQIARRFLDEEPTSQLVTETLKGLSFGDYEAYKACQAIKWMLTNTNWLSEKDLTPSELLEQWLQDEQFKEYLELNEYNQVYWFNKEKFESMLWYMHIATILRYASDPSISSVEQVEAILRAEPIFDALQTAFAQSEFRLDQLQAALD
;
A
#
# COMPACT_ATOMS: atom_id res chain seq x y z
N ARG A 1 -26.93 -13.77 -0.34
CA ARG A 1 -26.18 -15.00 0.04
C ARG A 1 -24.69 -14.73 0.20
N ARG A 2 -24.04 -13.98 -0.70
CA ARG A 2 -22.61 -13.62 -0.59
C ARG A 2 -22.30 -12.72 0.61
N GLU A 3 -23.15 -11.74 0.92
CA GLU A 3 -23.02 -10.88 2.12
C GLU A 3 -23.00 -11.66 3.44
N ILE A 4 -23.75 -12.77 3.55
CA ILE A 4 -23.76 -13.63 4.74
C ILE A 4 -22.41 -14.32 4.93
N VAL A 5 -21.72 -14.64 3.84
CA VAL A 5 -20.39 -15.28 3.84
C VAL A 5 -19.30 -14.27 4.20
N LEU A 6 -19.45 -13.01 3.80
CA LEU A 6 -18.47 -11.95 4.10
C LEU A 6 -18.59 -11.39 5.52
N GLY A 7 -19.78 -11.43 6.13
CA GLY A 7 -20.06 -10.87 7.46
C GLY A 7 -19.04 -11.24 8.55
N PRO A 8 -18.66 -12.53 8.72
CA PRO A 8 -17.64 -12.93 9.70
C PRO A 8 -16.25 -12.33 9.48
N VAL A 9 -15.92 -11.91 8.27
CA VAL A 9 -14.66 -11.22 7.93
C VAL A 9 -14.83 -9.70 8.10
N LEU A 10 -15.94 -9.14 7.61
CA LEU A 10 -16.22 -7.71 7.64
C LEU A 10 -16.45 -7.16 9.05
N GLN A 11 -16.99 -7.96 9.98
CA GLN A 11 -17.24 -7.51 11.36
C GLN A 11 -15.96 -7.14 12.13
N PRO A 12 -14.91 -7.97 12.19
CA PRO A 12 -13.65 -7.57 12.78
C PRO A 12 -12.93 -6.53 11.92
N LEU A 13 -13.02 -6.63 10.59
CA LEU A 13 -12.36 -5.68 9.70
C LEU A 13 -12.91 -4.25 9.84
N GLY A 14 -14.22 -4.07 10.02
CA GLY A 14 -14.84 -2.76 10.24
C GLY A 14 -14.52 -2.14 11.60
N GLN A 15 -14.06 -2.93 12.58
CA GLN A 15 -13.52 -2.39 13.83
C GLN A 15 -12.09 -1.85 13.68
N VAL A 16 -11.36 -2.31 12.66
CA VAL A 16 -10.00 -1.84 12.33
C VAL A 16 -10.05 -0.70 11.31
N ILE A 17 -10.81 -0.89 10.23
CA ILE A 17 -11.02 0.09 9.16
C ILE A 17 -12.27 0.91 9.53
N ASN A 18 -12.08 1.88 10.41
CA ASN A 18 -13.06 2.95 10.68
C ASN A 18 -12.33 4.24 11.09
N PRO A 19 -12.99 5.41 10.96
CA PRO A 19 -12.34 6.69 11.21
C PRO A 19 -11.77 6.85 12.62
N THR A 20 -12.49 6.40 13.64
CA THR A 20 -12.08 6.54 15.04
C THR A 20 -10.80 5.77 15.33
N ASN A 21 -10.75 4.49 14.96
CA ASN A 21 -9.57 3.65 15.21
C ASN A 21 -8.34 4.17 14.45
N LEU A 22 -8.52 4.57 13.19
CA LEU A 22 -7.42 5.07 12.37
C LEU A 22 -6.85 6.41 12.87
N ASN A 23 -7.71 7.34 13.32
CA ASN A 23 -7.25 8.57 13.97
C ASN A 23 -6.49 8.25 15.27
N ASN A 24 -7.06 7.43 16.15
CA ASN A 24 -6.43 7.08 17.42
C ASN A 24 -5.04 6.44 17.23
N LEU A 25 -4.86 5.60 16.20
CA LEU A 25 -3.55 5.02 15.89
C LEU A 25 -2.51 6.10 15.56
N ILE A 26 -2.88 7.11 14.77
CA ILE A 26 -1.98 8.22 14.40
C ILE A 26 -1.73 9.14 15.59
N GLU A 27 -2.77 9.53 16.33
CA GLU A 27 -2.68 10.43 17.48
C GLU A 27 -1.81 9.81 18.58
N LEU A 28 -2.09 8.58 18.99
CA LEU A 28 -1.31 7.88 20.02
C LEU A 28 0.15 7.61 19.57
N ALA A 29 0.41 7.48 18.27
CA ALA A 29 1.79 7.37 17.77
C ALA A 29 2.58 8.69 17.91
N GLN A 30 1.88 9.84 17.90
CA GLN A 30 2.48 11.15 18.13
C GLN A 30 2.63 11.45 19.63
N GLU A 31 1.73 10.93 20.47
CA GLU A 31 1.75 11.08 21.92
C GLU A 31 2.82 10.21 22.59
N ARG A 32 4.02 10.78 22.78
CA ARG A 32 5.15 10.07 23.39
C ARG A 32 5.02 9.79 24.88
N GLU A 33 4.04 10.39 25.55
CA GLU A 33 3.87 10.30 27.00
C GLU A 33 3.08 9.06 27.46
N ASP A 34 2.29 8.44 26.58
CA ASP A 34 1.52 7.23 26.88
C ASP A 34 1.77 6.10 25.86
N PRO A 35 2.95 5.45 25.92
CA PRO A 35 3.25 4.32 25.04
C PRO A 35 2.35 3.11 25.32
N THR A 36 1.75 3.01 26.51
CA THR A 36 0.96 1.83 26.90
C THR A 36 -0.38 1.80 26.17
N SER A 37 -1.01 2.96 25.97
CA SER A 37 -2.24 3.07 25.19
C SER A 37 -2.03 2.71 23.72
N LEU A 38 -0.93 3.16 23.11
CA LEU A 38 -0.59 2.76 21.74
C LEU A 38 -0.39 1.23 21.64
N GLU A 39 0.42 0.64 22.52
CA GLU A 39 0.67 -0.81 22.50
C GLU A 39 -0.62 -1.63 22.70
N SER A 40 -1.53 -1.15 23.55
CA SER A 40 -2.83 -1.77 23.76
C SER A 40 -3.68 -1.72 22.49
N LEU A 41 -3.72 -0.56 21.81
CA LEU A 41 -4.48 -0.40 20.57
C LEU A 41 -3.89 -1.21 19.41
N LEU A 42 -2.56 -1.27 19.29
CA LEU A 42 -1.87 -2.12 18.31
C LEU A 42 -2.26 -3.58 18.49
N ARG A 43 -2.21 -4.08 19.73
CA ARG A 43 -2.59 -5.47 20.04
C ARG A 43 -4.03 -5.78 19.64
N VAL A 44 -4.97 -4.88 19.92
CA VAL A 44 -6.38 -5.04 19.53
C VAL A 44 -6.52 -5.12 18.01
N ASN A 45 -5.84 -4.23 17.27
CA ASN A 45 -5.87 -4.24 15.81
C ASN A 45 -5.30 -5.53 15.21
N LEU A 46 -4.17 -6.01 15.73
CA LEU A 46 -3.56 -7.28 15.31
C LEU A 46 -4.50 -8.46 15.57
N ASP A 47 -5.13 -8.51 16.75
CA ASP A 47 -6.09 -9.56 17.10
C ASP A 47 -7.33 -9.55 16.20
N LEU A 48 -7.83 -8.37 15.83
CA LEU A 48 -8.99 -8.24 14.93
C LEU A 48 -8.65 -8.66 13.49
N ILE A 49 -7.50 -8.25 12.93
CA ILE A 49 -7.10 -8.69 11.59
C ILE A 49 -6.85 -10.20 11.55
N ARG A 50 -6.24 -10.76 12.60
CA ARG A 50 -6.06 -12.21 12.72
C ARG A 50 -7.41 -12.95 12.78
N GLN A 51 -8.39 -12.43 13.53
CA GLN A 51 -9.75 -12.96 13.54
C GLN A 51 -10.41 -12.90 12.15
N ALA A 52 -10.24 -11.79 11.43
CA ALA A 52 -10.75 -11.61 10.08
C ALA A 52 -10.11 -12.61 9.09
N GLY A 53 -8.80 -12.82 9.16
CA GLY A 53 -8.10 -13.81 8.32
C GLY A 53 -8.52 -15.25 8.62
N TYR A 54 -8.64 -15.64 9.88
CA TYR A 54 -9.21 -16.96 10.22
C TYR A 54 -10.68 -17.11 9.77
N ALA A 55 -11.45 -16.02 9.74
CA ALA A 55 -12.78 -16.05 9.14
C ALA A 55 -12.71 -16.26 7.62
N MET A 56 -11.77 -15.62 6.90
CA MET A 56 -11.58 -15.88 5.46
C MET A 56 -11.29 -17.35 5.17
N GLN A 57 -10.38 -17.96 5.93
CA GLN A 57 -10.01 -19.37 5.79
C GLN A 57 -11.21 -20.29 6.05
N ARG A 58 -11.97 -20.06 7.14
CA ARG A 58 -13.17 -20.86 7.46
C ARG A 58 -14.28 -20.74 6.43
N GLN A 59 -14.39 -19.60 5.76
CA GLN A 59 -15.38 -19.36 4.70
C GLN A 59 -14.88 -19.81 3.31
N GLY A 60 -13.67 -20.35 3.21
CA GLY A 60 -13.08 -20.79 1.94
C GLY A 60 -12.69 -19.63 1.01
N LEU A 61 -12.52 -18.42 1.55
CA LEU A 61 -12.12 -17.22 0.81
C LEU A 61 -10.60 -17.10 0.67
N ALA A 62 -9.84 -17.70 1.59
CA ALA A 62 -8.40 -17.74 1.59
C ALA A 62 -7.90 -19.18 1.83
N LEU A 63 -6.68 -19.47 1.35
CA LEU A 63 -5.99 -20.71 1.69
C LEU A 63 -5.58 -20.71 3.16
N GLY A 64 -5.35 -21.89 3.74
CA GLY A 64 -4.88 -22.05 5.12
C GLY A 64 -3.44 -21.56 5.32
N SER A 65 -3.25 -20.24 5.25
CA SER A 65 -2.01 -19.49 5.39
C SER A 65 -1.61 -19.26 6.86
N ASP A 66 -0.33 -18.95 7.08
CA ASP A 66 0.22 -18.67 8.41
C ASP A 66 -0.16 -17.25 8.89
N MET A 67 -1.26 -17.18 9.65
CA MET A 67 -1.76 -15.93 10.21
C MET A 67 -0.87 -15.34 11.32
N GLU A 68 0.00 -16.14 11.94
CA GLU A 68 0.96 -15.64 12.93
C GLU A 68 2.12 -14.92 12.21
N ALA A 69 2.62 -15.49 11.11
CA ALA A 69 3.56 -14.80 10.23
C ALA A 69 2.96 -13.52 9.63
N ALA A 70 1.68 -13.56 9.22
CA ALA A 70 0.96 -12.39 8.72
C ALA A 70 0.85 -11.29 9.78
N SER A 71 0.56 -11.66 11.04
CA SER A 71 0.47 -10.71 12.16
C SER A 71 1.81 -10.03 12.45
N LYS A 72 2.93 -10.76 12.37
CA LYS A 72 4.28 -10.18 12.55
C LYS A 72 4.63 -9.20 11.43
N HIS A 73 4.34 -9.56 10.18
CA HIS A 73 4.56 -8.68 9.03
C HIS A 73 3.69 -7.41 9.16
N LEU A 74 2.40 -7.58 9.46
CA LEU A 74 1.45 -6.50 9.70
C LEU A 74 1.93 -5.53 10.78
N GLU A 75 2.34 -6.04 11.94
CA GLU A 75 2.83 -5.23 13.06
C GLU A 75 4.06 -4.40 12.67
N LYS A 76 5.04 -5.03 12.01
CA LYS A 76 6.27 -4.35 11.59
C LYS A 76 5.95 -3.21 10.62
N CYS A 77 5.11 -3.46 9.63
CA CYS A 77 4.67 -2.44 8.67
C CYS A 77 3.83 -1.35 9.32
N LEU A 78 2.93 -1.71 10.24
CA LEU A 78 2.08 -0.76 10.97
C LEU A 78 2.93 0.24 11.75
N ARG A 79 3.94 -0.23 12.47
CA ARG A 79 4.87 0.62 13.22
C ARG A 79 5.75 1.50 12.33
N GLN A 80 6.02 1.07 11.09
CA GLN A 80 6.73 1.88 10.10
C GLN A 80 5.84 2.98 9.51
N ILE A 81 4.57 2.68 9.21
CA ILE A 81 3.59 3.67 8.74
C ILE A 81 3.32 4.74 9.79
N LEU A 82 3.21 4.35 11.06
CA LEU A 82 2.93 5.31 12.14
C LEU A 82 4.07 6.29 12.38
N ASP A 83 5.31 5.87 12.12
CA ASP A 83 6.53 6.67 12.24
C ASP A 83 7.20 6.90 10.88
N LEU A 84 6.38 7.12 9.86
CA LEU A 84 6.81 7.24 8.46
C LEU A 84 7.87 8.34 8.27
N GLU A 85 7.77 9.42 9.05
CA GLU A 85 8.69 10.57 9.04
C GLU A 85 10.12 10.22 9.48
N ASN A 86 10.31 9.08 10.17
CA ASN A 86 11.63 8.59 10.59
C ASN A 86 11.99 7.24 9.93
N LEU A 87 11.34 6.90 8.82
CA LEU A 87 11.54 5.64 8.12
C LEU A 87 13.02 5.44 7.70
N ASP A 88 13.67 6.48 7.19
CA ASP A 88 15.08 6.47 6.79
C ASP A 88 16.03 6.06 7.93
N LYS A 89 15.81 6.62 9.13
CA LYS A 89 16.60 6.31 10.34
C LYS A 89 16.36 4.87 10.80
N LYS A 90 15.10 4.43 10.80
CA LYS A 90 14.70 3.09 11.25
C LYS A 90 15.26 1.98 10.37
N LEU A 91 15.37 2.22 9.08
CA LEU A 91 15.88 1.23 8.13
C LEU A 91 17.43 1.18 8.08
N GLY A 92 18.12 1.98 8.89
CA GLY A 92 19.57 2.10 8.82
C GLY A 92 20.04 2.69 7.48
N LEU A 93 19.13 3.35 6.75
CA LEU A 93 19.36 3.94 5.43
C LEU A 93 19.90 5.37 5.51
N SER A 94 20.31 5.81 6.70
CA SER A 94 21.01 7.07 6.99
C SER A 94 22.31 7.28 6.21
N GLY A 95 22.68 6.35 5.33
CA GLY A 95 23.70 6.55 4.30
C GLY A 95 23.33 7.73 3.39
N LYS A 96 24.34 8.50 2.98
CA LYS A 96 24.22 9.80 2.28
C LYS A 96 23.39 9.82 0.98
N LYS A 97 22.91 8.67 0.47
CA LYS A 97 22.20 8.54 -0.81
C LYS A 97 20.69 8.29 -0.68
N ILE A 98 20.24 7.41 0.23
CA ILE A 98 18.83 7.04 0.31
C ILE A 98 18.04 7.95 1.24
N ALA A 99 18.62 8.36 2.38
CA ALA A 99 17.95 9.27 3.30
C ALA A 99 17.45 10.58 2.62
N PRO A 100 18.20 11.22 1.70
CA PRO A 100 17.69 12.36 0.95
C PRO A 100 16.54 12.03 -0.01
N LEU A 101 16.54 10.85 -0.65
CA LEU A 101 15.48 10.42 -1.58
C LEU A 101 14.18 10.15 -0.84
N LEU A 102 14.25 9.37 0.24
CA LEU A 102 13.13 9.16 1.15
C LEU A 102 12.66 10.47 1.76
N SER A 103 13.57 11.31 2.25
CA SER A 103 13.18 12.61 2.83
C SER A 103 12.47 13.50 1.83
N LYS A 104 12.90 13.51 0.55
CA LYS A 104 12.20 14.24 -0.52
C LYS A 104 10.81 13.66 -0.78
N ALA A 105 10.69 12.34 -0.92
CA ALA A 105 9.39 11.68 -1.07
C ALA A 105 8.47 11.94 0.13
N LEU A 106 9.04 12.18 1.33
CA LEU A 106 8.29 12.40 2.56
C LEU A 106 7.91 13.86 2.84
N GLN A 107 8.52 14.85 2.17
CA GLN A 107 8.33 16.28 2.46
C GLN A 107 7.04 16.90 1.89
N GLU A 108 6.41 16.27 0.90
CA GLU A 108 5.27 16.84 0.14
C GLU A 108 3.96 16.07 0.31
N ILE A 109 3.86 15.22 1.34
CA ILE A 109 2.74 14.28 1.47
C ILE A 109 1.52 14.92 2.11
N ASP A 110 0.35 14.68 1.51
CA ASP A 110 -0.93 14.83 2.17
C ASP A 110 -0.94 14.01 3.48
N PRO A 111 -1.10 14.64 4.67
CA PRO A 111 -1.12 13.92 5.95
C PRO A 111 -2.12 12.75 5.99
N ARG A 112 -3.18 12.81 5.18
CA ARG A 112 -4.19 11.77 5.04
C ARG A 112 -3.66 10.50 4.35
N ALA A 113 -2.51 10.55 3.67
CA ALA A 113 -1.90 9.39 3.01
C ALA A 113 -1.56 8.25 3.97
N LYS A 114 -1.26 8.55 5.24
CA LYS A 114 -1.09 7.53 6.28
C LYS A 114 -2.34 6.66 6.44
N PHE A 115 -3.54 7.22 6.35
CA PHE A 115 -4.78 6.43 6.41
C PHE A 115 -4.87 5.42 5.27
N VAL A 116 -4.49 5.83 4.06
CA VAL A 116 -4.49 4.96 2.87
C VAL A 116 -3.49 3.82 3.06
N LEU A 117 -2.28 4.11 3.56
CA LEU A 117 -1.26 3.10 3.85
C LEU A 117 -1.67 2.16 4.99
N LEU A 118 -2.33 2.66 6.04
CA LEU A 118 -2.84 1.83 7.14
C LEU A 118 -3.87 0.83 6.62
N ILE A 119 -4.85 1.29 5.83
CA ILE A 119 -5.87 0.41 5.24
C ILE A 119 -5.23 -0.63 4.31
N TRP A 120 -4.28 -0.21 3.46
CA TRP A 120 -3.52 -1.14 2.63
C TRP A 120 -2.77 -2.19 3.46
N ASN A 121 -2.11 -1.80 4.55
CA ASN A 121 -1.39 -2.73 5.41
C ASN A 121 -2.33 -3.76 6.05
N PHE A 122 -3.49 -3.33 6.56
CA PHE A 122 -4.50 -4.24 7.11
C PHE A 122 -5.02 -5.24 6.07
N LEU A 123 -5.33 -4.78 4.86
CA LEU A 123 -5.84 -5.64 3.80
C LEU A 123 -4.76 -6.57 3.22
N SER A 124 -3.51 -6.10 3.09
CA SER A 124 -2.42 -6.89 2.50
C SER A 124 -2.06 -8.13 3.33
N ASN A 125 -2.32 -8.11 4.64
CA ASN A 125 -2.06 -9.23 5.56
C ASN A 125 -3.34 -10.02 5.92
N LEU A 126 -4.48 -9.70 5.30
CA LEU A 126 -5.78 -10.26 5.67
C LEU A 126 -5.90 -11.74 5.31
N ALA A 127 -5.38 -12.14 4.15
CA ALA A 127 -5.46 -13.50 3.64
C ALA A 127 -4.24 -14.37 4.01
N GLY A 128 -3.26 -13.82 4.71
CA GLY A 128 -1.95 -14.43 5.00
C GLY A 128 -0.82 -13.41 4.90
N PRO A 129 0.46 -13.83 5.02
CA PRO A 129 1.61 -12.94 4.91
C PRO A 129 1.64 -12.17 3.57
N ALA A 130 1.84 -10.85 3.63
CA ALA A 130 1.78 -9.97 2.45
C ALA A 130 2.96 -10.12 1.48
N ASN A 131 4.01 -10.84 1.86
CA ASN A 131 5.14 -11.18 0.99
C ASN A 131 4.84 -12.36 0.04
N GLU A 132 3.69 -13.01 0.19
CA GLU A 132 3.20 -14.03 -0.75
C GLU A 132 2.21 -13.42 -1.75
N ALA A 133 2.52 -13.54 -3.05
CA ALA A 133 1.73 -12.95 -4.13
C ALA A 133 0.28 -13.49 -4.16
N GLU A 134 0.07 -14.76 -3.84
CA GLU A 134 -1.27 -15.36 -3.82
C GLU A 134 -2.17 -14.72 -2.74
N ASN A 135 -1.64 -14.49 -1.53
CA ASN A 135 -2.39 -13.86 -0.45
C ASN A 135 -2.81 -12.43 -0.79
N THR A 136 -1.91 -11.66 -1.40
CA THR A 136 -2.21 -10.29 -1.82
C THR A 136 -3.18 -10.23 -3.00
N GLN A 137 -3.18 -11.22 -3.90
CA GLN A 137 -4.21 -11.36 -4.92
C GLN A 137 -5.58 -11.72 -4.32
N ILE A 138 -5.63 -12.59 -3.30
CA ILE A 138 -6.87 -12.89 -2.57
C ILE A 138 -7.40 -11.62 -1.90
N ALA A 139 -6.54 -10.83 -1.24
CA ALA A 139 -6.92 -9.55 -0.65
C ALA A 139 -7.46 -8.57 -1.70
N ARG A 140 -6.85 -8.50 -2.89
CA ARG A 140 -7.33 -7.68 -4.01
C ARG A 140 -8.75 -8.08 -4.43
N ARG A 141 -8.99 -9.39 -4.64
CA ARG A 141 -10.33 -9.92 -4.98
C ARG A 141 -11.34 -9.68 -3.86
N PHE A 142 -10.91 -9.72 -2.61
CA PHE A 142 -11.79 -9.41 -1.47
C PHE A 142 -12.19 -7.94 -1.43
N LEU A 143 -11.27 -7.03 -1.77
CA LEU A 143 -11.55 -5.60 -1.90
C LEU A 143 -12.46 -5.28 -3.10
N ASP A 144 -12.48 -6.14 -4.13
CA ASP A 144 -13.43 -6.04 -5.26
C ASP A 144 -14.88 -6.34 -4.88
N GLU A 145 -15.12 -6.99 -3.74
CA GLU A 145 -16.48 -7.20 -3.26
C GLU A 145 -17.07 -5.86 -2.78
N GLU A 146 -18.26 -5.51 -3.28
CA GLU A 146 -18.95 -4.25 -2.98
C GLU A 146 -19.01 -3.91 -1.48
N PRO A 147 -19.35 -4.83 -0.56
CA PRO A 147 -19.36 -4.50 0.87
C PRO A 147 -17.98 -4.11 1.43
N THR A 148 -16.90 -4.66 0.86
CA THR A 148 -15.53 -4.36 1.29
C THR A 148 -15.07 -3.02 0.75
N SER A 149 -15.29 -2.74 -0.54
CA SER A 149 -14.96 -1.44 -1.13
C SER A 149 -15.80 -0.32 -0.51
N GLN A 150 -17.07 -0.58 -0.18
CA GLN A 150 -17.92 0.34 0.56
C GLN A 150 -17.37 0.63 1.96
N LEU A 151 -16.94 -0.39 2.71
CA LEU A 151 -16.33 -0.19 4.04
C LEU A 151 -15.12 0.75 3.96
N VAL A 152 -14.23 0.53 2.98
CA VAL A 152 -13.02 1.35 2.79
C VAL A 152 -13.38 2.77 2.38
N THR A 153 -14.24 2.95 1.37
CA THR A 153 -14.60 4.27 0.86
C THR A 153 -15.37 5.10 1.88
N GLU A 154 -16.32 4.53 2.61
CA GLU A 154 -17.04 5.24 3.68
C GLU A 154 -16.13 5.60 4.86
N THR A 155 -15.15 4.74 5.18
CA THR A 155 -14.12 5.06 6.18
C THR A 155 -13.27 6.25 5.74
N LEU A 156 -12.81 6.26 4.49
CA LEU A 156 -12.03 7.37 3.94
C LEU A 156 -12.86 8.67 3.93
N LYS A 157 -14.14 8.63 3.56
CA LYS A 157 -15.02 9.81 3.65
C LYS A 157 -15.13 10.34 5.09
N GLY A 158 -15.28 9.44 6.07
CA GLY A 158 -15.25 9.79 7.49
C GLY A 158 -13.91 10.36 7.97
N LEU A 159 -12.83 10.20 7.20
CA LEU A 159 -11.51 10.77 7.41
C LEU A 159 -11.26 12.03 6.55
N SER A 160 -12.34 12.72 6.15
CA SER A 160 -12.31 13.97 5.40
C SER A 160 -11.77 13.84 3.96
N PHE A 161 -11.91 12.67 3.34
CA PHE A 161 -11.78 12.54 1.88
C PHE A 161 -13.12 12.90 1.21
N GLY A 162 -13.09 13.67 0.13
CA GLY A 162 -14.27 13.83 -0.73
C GLY A 162 -14.63 12.51 -1.44
N ASP A 163 -15.84 12.40 -2.00
CA ASP A 163 -16.31 11.16 -2.64
C ASP A 163 -15.33 10.63 -3.71
N TYR A 164 -14.86 11.53 -4.58
CA TYR A 164 -13.91 11.18 -5.64
C TYR A 164 -12.51 10.88 -5.08
N GLU A 165 -12.06 11.58 -4.02
CA GLU A 165 -10.78 11.28 -3.37
C GLU A 165 -10.81 9.90 -2.70
N ALA A 166 -11.90 9.57 -1.99
CA ALA A 166 -12.10 8.28 -1.34
C ALA A 166 -12.14 7.14 -2.37
N TYR A 167 -12.83 7.35 -3.51
CA TYR A 167 -12.83 6.40 -4.63
C TYR A 167 -11.41 6.15 -5.15
N LYS A 168 -10.65 7.22 -5.46
CA LYS A 168 -9.29 7.10 -5.98
C LYS A 168 -8.33 6.49 -4.94
N ALA A 169 -8.45 6.84 -3.66
CA ALA A 169 -7.66 6.22 -2.60
C ALA A 169 -7.96 4.71 -2.46
N CYS A 170 -9.23 4.29 -2.58
CA CYS A 170 -9.58 2.86 -2.62
C CYS A 170 -8.95 2.15 -3.82
N GLN A 171 -8.94 2.78 -5.00
CA GLN A 171 -8.26 2.25 -6.19
C GLN A 171 -6.74 2.14 -5.97
N ALA A 172 -6.11 3.14 -5.33
CA ALA A 172 -4.69 3.10 -4.97
C ALA A 172 -4.37 1.96 -3.98
N ILE A 173 -5.21 1.75 -2.96
CA ILE A 173 -5.08 0.61 -2.03
C ILE A 173 -5.10 -0.70 -2.80
N LYS A 174 -6.11 -0.88 -3.66
CA LYS A 174 -6.27 -2.10 -4.46
C LYS A 174 -5.08 -2.35 -5.36
N TRP A 175 -4.51 -1.29 -5.93
CA TRP A 175 -3.32 -1.34 -6.76
C TRP A 175 -2.07 -1.77 -5.98
N MET A 176 -1.82 -1.14 -4.83
CA MET A 176 -0.69 -1.44 -3.96
C MET A 176 -0.71 -2.88 -3.42
N LEU A 177 -1.86 -3.54 -3.35
CA LEU A 177 -1.94 -4.93 -2.89
C LEU A 177 -1.08 -5.85 -3.77
N THR A 178 -1.22 -5.76 -5.09
CA THR A 178 -0.59 -6.70 -6.03
C THR A 178 0.68 -6.19 -6.70
N ASN A 179 0.94 -4.87 -6.70
CA ASN A 179 2.02 -4.30 -7.52
C ASN A 179 3.24 -3.81 -6.74
N THR A 180 3.36 -4.16 -5.46
CA THR A 180 4.48 -3.68 -4.60
C THR A 180 5.51 -4.76 -4.28
N ASN A 181 5.34 -6.00 -4.77
CA ASN A 181 6.26 -7.12 -4.57
C ASN A 181 6.89 -7.61 -5.89
N TRP A 182 7.64 -6.74 -6.57
CA TRP A 182 8.20 -7.00 -7.90
C TRP A 182 9.74 -7.15 -7.91
N LEU A 183 10.46 -6.74 -6.86
CA LEU A 183 11.93 -6.89 -6.78
C LEU A 183 12.38 -8.35 -6.58
N SER A 184 11.47 -9.24 -6.18
CA SER A 184 11.69 -10.68 -6.18
C SER A 184 11.59 -11.28 -7.59
N GLU A 185 10.99 -10.56 -8.54
CA GLU A 185 10.66 -11.04 -9.88
C GLU A 185 11.67 -10.53 -10.92
N LYS A 186 12.91 -11.04 -10.86
CA LYS A 186 14.02 -10.66 -11.77
C LYS A 186 14.39 -9.17 -11.71
N ASP A 187 15.52 -8.81 -12.32
CA ASP A 187 15.96 -7.42 -12.43
C ASP A 187 15.10 -6.69 -13.48
N LEU A 188 13.86 -6.32 -13.11
CA LEU A 188 12.97 -5.53 -13.95
C LEU A 188 13.59 -4.15 -14.22
N THR A 189 13.59 -3.75 -15.48
CA THR A 189 13.89 -2.38 -15.88
C THR A 189 12.70 -1.45 -15.56
N PRO A 190 12.93 -0.12 -15.48
CA PRO A 190 11.84 0.84 -15.30
C PRO A 190 10.75 0.75 -16.38
N SER A 191 11.15 0.49 -17.63
CA SER A 191 10.23 0.31 -18.76
C SER A 191 9.38 -0.95 -18.58
N GLU A 192 10.00 -2.10 -18.26
CA GLU A 192 9.27 -3.36 -18.00
C GLU A 192 8.31 -3.24 -16.82
N LEU A 193 8.70 -2.55 -15.74
CA LEU A 193 7.81 -2.33 -14.59
C LEU A 193 6.59 -1.48 -14.97
N LEU A 194 6.79 -0.40 -15.72
CA LEU A 194 5.68 0.42 -16.21
C LEU A 194 4.77 -0.38 -17.15
N GLU A 195 5.33 -1.18 -18.06
CA GLU A 195 4.56 -2.05 -18.94
C GLU A 195 3.73 -3.08 -18.16
N GLN A 196 4.31 -3.69 -17.13
CA GLN A 196 3.62 -4.63 -16.26
C GLN A 196 2.46 -3.95 -15.53
N TRP A 197 2.66 -2.71 -15.06
CA TRP A 197 1.61 -1.91 -14.45
C TRP A 197 0.47 -1.57 -15.43
N LEU A 198 0.82 -1.23 -16.67
CA LEU A 198 -0.13 -0.94 -17.74
C LEU A 198 -0.88 -2.17 -18.26
N GLN A 199 -0.53 -3.40 -17.87
CA GLN A 199 -1.37 -4.56 -18.18
C GLN A 199 -2.63 -4.63 -17.31
N ASP A 200 -2.68 -3.88 -16.20
CA ASP A 200 -3.86 -3.86 -15.34
C ASP A 200 -4.82 -2.73 -15.76
N GLU A 201 -6.02 -3.10 -16.20
CA GLU A 201 -7.05 -2.15 -16.59
C GLU A 201 -7.44 -1.20 -15.45
N GLN A 202 -7.38 -1.64 -14.20
CA GLN A 202 -7.64 -0.78 -13.06
C GLN A 202 -6.61 0.33 -12.92
N PHE A 203 -5.35 0.05 -13.27
CA PHE A 203 -4.30 1.05 -13.25
C PHE A 203 -4.54 2.12 -14.30
N LYS A 204 -4.92 1.72 -15.52
CA LYS A 204 -5.31 2.66 -16.58
C LYS A 204 -6.49 3.53 -16.16
N GLU A 205 -7.49 2.94 -15.51
CA GLU A 205 -8.65 3.68 -14.99
C GLU A 205 -8.25 4.65 -13.86
N TYR A 206 -7.37 4.23 -12.96
CA TYR A 206 -6.85 5.08 -11.90
C TYR A 206 -6.14 6.32 -12.48
N LEU A 207 -5.27 6.11 -13.47
CA LEU A 207 -4.53 7.16 -14.19
C LEU A 207 -5.41 8.05 -15.06
N GLU A 208 -6.68 7.65 -15.29
CA GLU A 208 -7.59 8.34 -16.22
C GLU A 208 -6.96 8.42 -17.61
N LEU A 209 -6.42 7.29 -18.05
CA LEU A 209 -5.81 7.18 -19.36
C LEU A 209 -6.88 7.34 -20.44
N ASN A 210 -6.77 8.40 -21.24
CA ASN A 210 -7.73 8.73 -22.28
C ASN A 210 -7.03 8.89 -23.63
N GLU A 211 -7.67 8.42 -24.71
CA GLU A 211 -7.18 8.60 -26.07
C GLU A 211 -7.76 9.88 -26.69
N TYR A 212 -6.89 10.75 -27.20
CA TYR A 212 -7.27 11.91 -28.01
C TYR A 212 -6.32 12.05 -29.20
N ASN A 213 -6.88 12.10 -30.41
CA ASN A 213 -6.11 12.13 -31.67
C ASN A 213 -5.03 11.04 -31.75
N GLN A 214 -5.37 9.80 -31.39
CA GLN A 214 -4.47 8.64 -31.40
C GLN A 214 -3.28 8.74 -30.41
N VAL A 215 -3.34 9.68 -29.46
CA VAL A 215 -2.37 9.85 -28.39
C VAL A 215 -3.05 9.55 -27.06
N TYR A 216 -2.41 8.74 -26.23
CA TYR A 216 -2.88 8.44 -24.88
C TYR A 216 -2.33 9.45 -23.88
N TRP A 217 -3.24 10.11 -23.16
CA TRP A 217 -2.94 11.11 -22.12
C TRP A 217 -3.34 10.56 -20.77
N PHE A 218 -2.52 10.79 -19.74
CA PHE A 218 -2.82 10.42 -18.37
C PHE A 218 -2.91 11.66 -17.47
N ASN A 219 -3.62 11.52 -16.35
CA ASN A 219 -3.76 12.61 -15.38
C ASN A 219 -2.47 12.78 -14.56
N LYS A 220 -1.86 13.97 -14.64
CA LYS A 220 -0.63 14.33 -13.92
C LYS A 220 -0.68 14.01 -12.43
N GLU A 221 -1.70 14.53 -11.73
CA GLU A 221 -1.80 14.42 -10.27
C GLU A 221 -2.01 12.96 -9.84
N LYS A 222 -2.72 12.17 -10.67
CA LYS A 222 -2.90 10.74 -10.42
C LYS A 222 -1.61 9.97 -10.59
N PHE A 223 -0.87 10.24 -11.66
CA PHE A 223 0.43 9.61 -11.87
C PHE A 223 1.42 9.93 -10.75
N GLU A 224 1.49 11.20 -10.33
CA GLU A 224 2.32 11.65 -9.21
C GLU A 224 1.95 10.96 -7.90
N SER A 225 0.65 10.95 -7.55
CA SER A 225 0.16 10.25 -6.34
C SER A 225 0.45 8.75 -6.41
N MET A 226 0.30 8.13 -7.58
CA MET A 226 0.56 6.72 -7.79
C MET A 226 2.03 6.38 -7.59
N LEU A 227 2.94 7.11 -8.23
CA LEU A 227 4.37 6.88 -8.08
C LEU A 227 4.77 6.97 -6.61
N TRP A 228 4.23 7.95 -5.90
CA TRP A 228 4.46 8.11 -4.48
C TRP A 228 3.97 6.90 -3.66
N TYR A 229 2.72 6.47 -3.85
CA TYR A 229 2.16 5.31 -3.15
C TYR A 229 2.95 4.03 -3.45
N MET A 230 3.31 3.81 -4.72
CA MET A 230 4.07 2.64 -5.13
C MET A 230 5.46 2.63 -4.54
N HIS A 231 6.14 3.77 -4.52
CA HIS A 231 7.45 3.91 -3.92
C HIS A 231 7.43 3.56 -2.44
N ILE A 232 6.57 4.24 -1.68
CA ILE A 232 6.50 4.06 -0.23
C ILE A 232 5.99 2.67 0.17
N ALA A 233 4.96 2.15 -0.51
CA ALA A 233 4.44 0.82 -0.20
C ALA A 233 5.43 -0.29 -0.55
N THR A 234 6.20 -0.16 -1.64
CA THR A 234 7.30 -1.08 -1.96
C THR A 234 8.37 -1.06 -0.86
N ILE A 235 8.80 0.13 -0.40
CA ILE A 235 9.77 0.24 0.70
C ILE A 235 9.22 -0.41 1.97
N LEU A 236 8.00 -0.06 2.39
CA LEU A 236 7.36 -0.59 3.60
C LEU A 236 7.22 -2.10 3.55
N ARG A 237 6.85 -2.67 2.39
CA ARG A 237 6.72 -4.12 2.21
C ARG A 237 8.05 -4.82 2.43
N TYR A 238 9.11 -4.43 1.72
CA TYR A 238 10.43 -5.06 1.89
C TYR A 238 10.99 -4.81 3.30
N ALA A 239 10.87 -3.59 3.81
CA ALA A 239 11.27 -3.26 5.16
C ALA A 239 10.54 -4.05 6.24
N SER A 240 9.36 -4.60 5.95
CA SER A 240 8.52 -5.34 6.90
C SER A 240 8.59 -6.85 6.75
N ASP A 241 9.29 -7.35 5.73
CA ASP A 241 9.37 -8.79 5.47
C ASP A 241 10.21 -9.52 6.54
N PRO A 242 9.59 -10.36 7.39
CA PRO A 242 10.31 -11.08 8.44
C PRO A 242 11.08 -12.30 7.93
N SER A 243 10.88 -12.71 6.67
CA SER A 243 11.52 -13.89 6.06
C SER A 243 12.92 -13.60 5.53
N ILE A 244 13.28 -12.32 5.36
CA ILE A 244 14.58 -11.87 4.88
C ILE A 244 15.33 -11.08 5.96
N SER A 245 16.66 -11.12 5.91
CA SER A 245 17.53 -10.41 6.84
C SER A 245 17.46 -8.89 6.63
N SER A 246 17.86 -8.11 7.64
CA SER A 246 17.92 -6.65 7.52
C SER A 246 18.83 -6.18 6.39
N VAL A 247 19.89 -6.95 6.05
CA VAL A 247 20.78 -6.64 4.92
C VAL A 247 20.03 -6.80 3.60
N GLU A 248 19.32 -7.92 3.41
CA GLU A 248 18.51 -8.16 2.22
C GLU A 248 17.37 -7.14 2.07
N GLN A 249 16.75 -6.71 3.18
CA GLN A 249 15.75 -5.63 3.18
C GLN A 249 16.34 -4.32 2.62
N VAL A 250 17.53 -3.93 3.10
CA VAL A 250 18.23 -2.73 2.64
C VAL A 250 18.66 -2.86 1.18
N GLU A 251 19.16 -4.03 0.76
CA GLU A 251 19.54 -4.29 -0.63
C GLU A 251 18.35 -4.25 -1.58
N ALA A 252 17.19 -4.79 -1.18
CA ALA A 252 15.96 -4.69 -1.96
C ALA A 252 15.57 -3.22 -2.15
N ILE A 253 15.53 -2.44 -1.07
CA ILE A 253 15.19 -1.01 -1.14
C ILE A 253 16.16 -0.25 -2.04
N LEU A 254 17.47 -0.49 -1.89
CA LEU A 254 18.51 0.11 -2.73
C LEU A 254 18.35 -0.20 -4.22
N ARG A 255 17.81 -1.37 -4.57
CA ARG A 255 17.51 -1.75 -5.95
C ARG A 255 16.24 -1.07 -6.48
N ALA A 256 15.30 -0.72 -5.61
CA ALA A 256 14.07 -0.03 -6.00
C ALA A 256 14.30 1.43 -6.38
N GLU A 257 15.16 2.14 -5.63
CA GLU A 257 15.41 3.58 -5.80
C GLU A 257 15.73 4.01 -7.23
N PRO A 258 16.71 3.41 -7.95
CA PRO A 258 17.02 3.84 -9.32
C PRO A 258 15.84 3.65 -10.29
N ILE A 259 14.92 2.74 -10.01
CA ILE A 259 13.74 2.52 -10.83
C ILE A 259 12.73 3.64 -10.62
N PHE A 260 12.45 4.01 -9.38
CA PHE A 260 11.57 5.15 -9.07
C PHE A 260 12.17 6.49 -9.53
N ASP A 261 13.49 6.68 -9.42
CA ASP A 261 14.18 7.87 -9.94
C ASP A 261 14.03 7.99 -11.48
N ALA A 262 14.15 6.88 -12.20
CA ALA A 262 13.96 6.84 -13.65
C ALA A 262 12.50 7.14 -14.04
N LEU A 263 11.53 6.50 -13.36
CA LEU A 263 10.10 6.75 -13.57
C LEU A 263 9.72 8.22 -13.29
N GLN A 264 10.24 8.81 -12.22
CA GLN A 264 10.01 10.21 -11.89
C GLN A 264 10.62 11.17 -12.93
N THR A 265 11.82 10.84 -13.43
CA THR A 265 12.51 11.62 -14.47
C THR A 265 11.76 11.55 -15.79
N ALA A 266 11.34 10.37 -16.21
CA ALA A 266 10.55 10.15 -17.42
C ALA A 266 9.17 10.84 -17.32
N PHE A 267 8.51 10.77 -16.16
CA PHE A 267 7.28 11.51 -15.90
C PHE A 267 7.43 13.01 -16.13
N ALA A 268 8.52 13.63 -15.64
CA ALA A 268 8.78 15.05 -15.84
C ALA A 268 8.99 15.44 -17.32
N GLN A 269 9.40 14.50 -18.17
CA GLN A 269 9.65 14.69 -19.60
C GLN A 269 8.46 14.28 -20.48
N SER A 270 7.50 13.55 -19.94
CA SER A 270 6.42 12.89 -20.69
C SER A 270 5.40 13.84 -21.32
N GLU A 271 5.36 15.11 -20.91
CA GLU A 271 4.26 16.03 -21.25
C GLU A 271 2.86 15.42 -20.98
N PHE A 272 2.78 14.49 -20.02
CA PHE A 272 1.58 13.71 -19.65
C PHE A 272 1.04 12.79 -20.74
N ARG A 273 1.89 12.43 -21.71
CA ARG A 273 1.60 11.47 -22.77
C ARG A 273 2.29 10.14 -22.52
N LEU A 274 1.56 9.05 -22.74
CA LEU A 274 2.07 7.72 -22.48
C LEU A 274 3.24 7.34 -23.41
N ASP A 275 3.17 7.73 -24.68
CA ASP A 275 4.24 7.43 -25.66
C ASP A 275 5.55 8.14 -25.32
N GLN A 276 5.49 9.40 -24.86
CA GLN A 276 6.66 10.15 -24.41
C GLN A 276 7.21 9.62 -23.09
N LEU A 277 6.33 9.19 -22.17
CA LEU A 277 6.74 8.53 -20.92
C LEU A 277 7.53 7.24 -21.21
N GLN A 278 7.04 6.39 -22.11
CA GLN A 278 7.71 5.16 -22.51
C GLN A 278 9.04 5.45 -23.22
N ALA A 279 9.05 6.39 -24.17
CA ALA A 279 10.27 6.76 -24.89
C ALA A 279 11.37 7.36 -23.98
N ALA A 280 11.00 7.96 -22.85
CA ALA A 280 11.97 8.48 -21.87
C ALA A 280 12.54 7.39 -20.93
N LEU A 281 12.00 6.17 -20.96
CA LEU A 281 12.46 5.01 -20.18
C LEU A 281 13.30 4.02 -21.00
N ASP A 282 13.29 4.15 -22.33
CA ASP A 282 14.08 3.36 -23.29
C ASP A 282 15.50 3.93 -23.50
#